data_AF-A0A6G1RQZ8-F1
#
_entry.id   AF-A0A6G1RQZ8-F1
#
_cell.length_a   1.000
_cell.length_b   1.000
_cell.length_c   1.000
_cell.angle_alpha   90.00
_cell.angle_beta   90.00
_cell.angle_gamma   90.00
#
_symmetry.space_group_name_H-M   'P 1'
#
loop_
_entity.id
_entity.type
_entity.pdbx_description
1 polymer ?
#
loop_
_entity_poly.entity_id
_entity_poly.type
_entity_poly.pdbx_seq_one_letter_code
_entity_poly.pdbx_strand_id
1 'polypeptide(L)'
;RKAQVRGFPRGKKLEKLGVFSACKANDACKCNGWKNPNPPTAPRMDLQQPVTNLSEPCRSCSHALADHVSHLENVSEEEINRLLGMVVDVENLFMSVHKEEDTDTKQVYFYLFKLLRKCILQMSPPVVEGSLGSPPFEKPNIEQGVLNFVQYKFSHLPPKERQTMYELSKMFLLCLNYWKLETPSQFRQRSQNDDVATYKVNYTRWLCYCHVPQSCDSLPRYETTHVFGRSLLKSIFTVTRRQLLEKFRVEKDKLVPEKRTLILTHFPKFLSMLEEEIYGENSPIWEADFTVPATEGAQLVSRPAAVSTVAVPTTPLFSKKLSNSSSAASMDASTPEPLPGDKRKLPESLTLEDAKRIRVMGDIPMELVNEVMLTITDPAAMLGPETSLLSANAARDETARLEERRGIIEFHVIGNSLSQKSNKKILMWLVGLQNVFSHQLPRMPKEYITRLVFDPKHKTLALIKDGRVIGGICFRMFPTQGFTEIVFCAVTSNEQVKGYGTHLMNHLKEYHIKHNILYFLTYADEYAIGYFKKQGFSKDIKVPKSRYLGYIKDYEGATLMECELNPRIPYTELSH
;
A
#
# COMPACT_ATOMS: atom_id res chain seq x y z
N ARG A 1 7.24 -0.23 19.83
CA ARG A 1 8.14 0.94 20.01
C ARG A 1 7.69 1.88 21.13
N LYS A 2 6.44 2.39 21.14
CA LYS A 2 5.93 3.25 22.25
C LYS A 2 6.13 2.65 23.65
N ALA A 3 5.72 1.39 23.85
CA ALA A 3 5.94 0.69 25.12
C ALA A 3 7.43 0.62 25.53
N GLN A 4 8.31 0.37 24.56
CA GLN A 4 9.75 0.28 24.80
C GLN A 4 10.34 1.64 25.25
N VAL A 5 9.99 2.75 24.59
CA VAL A 5 10.52 4.07 24.96
C VAL A 5 9.96 4.57 26.29
N ARG A 6 8.71 4.21 26.63
CA ARG A 6 8.09 4.51 27.93
C ARG A 6 8.76 3.74 29.08
N GLY A 7 9.35 2.59 28.80
CA GLY A 7 10.10 1.77 29.77
C GLY A 7 11.58 2.18 29.97
N PHE A 8 12.07 3.22 29.29
CA PHE A 8 13.46 3.68 29.47
C PHE A 8 13.66 4.43 30.80
N PRO A 9 14.90 4.45 31.35
CA PRO A 9 15.24 5.31 32.48
C PRO A 9 15.00 6.79 32.14
N ARG A 10 14.64 7.61 33.14
CA ARG A 10 14.30 9.03 32.96
C ARG A 10 15.35 9.83 32.19
N GLY A 11 16.65 9.62 32.45
CA GLY A 11 17.73 10.28 31.69
C GLY A 11 17.66 10.04 30.17
N LYS A 12 17.39 8.80 29.75
CA LYS A 12 17.24 8.43 28.33
C LYS A 12 15.92 8.93 27.72
N LYS A 13 14.87 9.08 28.54
CA LYS A 13 13.63 9.74 28.12
C LYS A 13 13.88 11.22 27.81
N LEU A 14 14.59 11.91 28.72
CA LEU A 14 14.92 13.32 28.57
C LEU A 14 15.83 13.57 27.36
N GLU A 15 16.82 12.72 27.11
CA GLU A 15 17.65 12.79 25.90
C GLU A 15 16.79 12.78 24.63
N LYS A 16 15.84 11.83 24.53
CA LYS A 16 14.95 11.73 23.37
C LYS A 16 14.04 12.94 23.20
N LEU A 17 13.53 13.50 24.31
CA LEU A 17 12.71 14.70 24.27
C LEU A 17 13.54 15.95 23.93
N GLY A 18 14.78 16.03 24.42
CA GLY A 18 15.71 17.14 24.15
C GLY A 18 15.93 17.41 22.67
N VAL A 19 15.87 16.37 21.81
CA VAL A 19 15.96 16.50 20.35
C VAL A 19 14.84 17.38 19.74
N PHE A 20 13.72 17.52 20.45
CA PHE A 20 12.54 18.27 20.04
C PHE A 20 12.19 19.45 20.96
N SER A 21 13.03 19.75 21.96
CA SER A 21 12.82 20.82 22.94
C SER A 21 13.64 22.07 22.63
N ALA A 22 13.09 23.24 22.95
CA ALA A 22 13.79 24.51 22.81
C ALA A 22 14.88 24.69 23.88
N CYS A 23 16.00 25.30 23.51
CA CYS A 23 17.06 25.67 24.44
C CYS A 23 16.64 26.90 25.26
N LYS A 24 16.80 26.83 26.59
CA LYS A 24 16.50 27.93 27.52
C LYS A 24 17.74 28.51 28.21
N ALA A 25 18.93 28.32 27.64
CA ALA A 25 20.19 28.77 28.23
C ALA A 25 20.33 30.31 28.26
N ASN A 26 19.86 30.98 27.20
CA ASN A 26 19.79 32.45 27.14
C ASN A 26 18.59 32.89 26.28
N ASP A 27 18.09 34.10 26.52
CA ASP A 27 16.93 34.65 25.80
C ASP A 27 17.22 34.93 24.30
N ALA A 28 18.49 34.91 23.90
CA ALA A 28 18.92 35.08 22.51
C ALA A 28 18.94 33.75 21.71
N CYS A 29 18.90 32.58 22.37
CA CYS A 29 19.06 31.29 21.71
C CYS A 29 17.75 30.88 21.03
N LYS A 30 17.81 30.63 19.71
CA LYS A 30 16.67 30.15 18.91
C LYS A 30 16.76 28.65 18.58
N CYS A 31 17.50 27.89 19.39
CA CYS A 31 17.65 26.46 19.16
C CYS A 31 16.37 25.71 19.55
N ASN A 32 15.84 24.91 18.62
CA ASN A 32 14.57 24.16 18.78
C ASN A 32 14.77 22.65 18.96
N GLY A 33 15.98 22.22 19.35
CA GLY A 33 16.27 20.81 19.56
C GLY A 33 17.75 20.53 19.72
N TRP A 34 18.07 19.79 20.78
CA TRP A 34 19.42 19.31 21.04
C TRP A 34 19.90 18.36 19.94
N LYS A 35 21.12 18.57 19.45
CA LYS A 35 21.77 17.73 18.45
C LYS A 35 22.99 17.07 19.06
N ASN A 36 22.98 15.74 19.12
CA ASN A 36 24.07 14.96 19.67
C ASN A 36 25.39 15.29 18.94
N PRO A 37 26.44 15.76 19.66
CA PRO A 37 27.73 16.07 19.06
C PRO A 37 28.47 14.82 18.56
N ASN A 38 28.19 13.64 19.14
CA ASN A 38 28.70 12.33 18.77
C ASN A 38 27.59 11.53 18.05
N PRO A 39 27.34 11.76 16.75
CA PRO A 39 26.32 11.00 16.03
C PRO A 39 26.68 9.51 16.03
N PRO A 40 25.72 8.61 16.32
CA PRO A 40 25.98 7.18 16.25
C PRO A 40 26.38 6.81 14.82
N THR A 41 27.59 6.27 14.67
CA THR A 41 28.06 5.66 13.43
C THR A 41 27.29 4.34 13.27
N ALA A 42 26.30 4.35 12.37
CA ALA A 42 25.37 3.25 12.05
C ALA A 42 24.21 3.00 13.06
N PRO A 43 23.05 2.48 12.58
CA PRO A 43 21.91 2.15 13.44
C PRO A 43 22.19 0.83 14.16
N ARG A 44 23.00 0.84 15.22
CA ARG A 44 23.08 -0.28 16.16
C ARG A 44 21.89 -0.26 17.10
N MET A 45 21.05 -1.30 17.04
CA MET A 45 20.06 -1.62 18.08
C MET A 45 20.75 -2.26 19.28
N ASP A 46 21.67 -1.56 19.94
CA ASP A 46 22.19 -2.01 21.24
C ASP A 46 21.34 -1.40 22.36
N LEU A 47 20.78 -2.26 23.21
CA LEU A 47 19.97 -1.88 24.37
C LEU A 47 20.76 -1.17 25.48
N GLN A 48 22.07 -0.96 25.30
CA GLN A 48 22.99 -0.29 26.23
C GLN A 48 23.76 0.81 25.50
N GLN A 49 23.06 1.84 25.04
CA GLN A 49 23.72 3.15 24.88
C GLN A 49 23.93 3.74 26.28
N PRO A 50 25.16 4.20 26.61
CA PRO A 50 25.41 4.90 27.87
C PRO A 50 24.48 6.11 27.94
N VAL A 51 23.95 6.39 29.14
CA VAL A 51 23.10 7.55 29.36
C VAL A 51 23.93 8.78 29.03
N THR A 52 23.49 9.52 28.03
CA THR A 52 24.12 10.75 27.56
C THR A 52 24.12 11.75 28.71
N ASN A 53 25.29 12.28 29.05
CA ASN A 53 25.42 13.17 30.20
C ASN A 53 24.66 14.48 29.92
N LEU A 54 23.91 14.98 30.90
CA LEU A 54 23.14 16.24 30.77
C LEU A 54 24.04 17.46 30.44
N SER A 55 25.34 17.32 30.67
CA SER A 55 26.39 18.31 30.41
C SER A 55 26.85 18.34 28.95
N GLU A 56 26.41 17.42 28.08
CA GLU A 56 26.88 17.37 26.69
C GLU A 56 26.39 18.58 25.86
N PRO A 57 27.29 19.28 25.15
CA PRO A 57 26.93 20.47 24.39
C PRO A 57 26.19 20.12 23.09
N CYS A 58 25.16 20.89 22.79
CA CYS A 58 24.41 20.80 21.55
C CYS A 58 25.28 21.23 20.36
N ARG A 59 25.33 20.42 19.29
CA ARG A 59 26.07 20.80 18.06
C ARG A 59 25.62 22.11 17.42
N SER A 60 24.36 22.53 17.64
CA SER A 60 23.78 23.71 16.99
C SER A 60 23.91 25.00 17.78
N CYS A 61 23.89 24.97 19.11
CA CYS A 61 23.96 26.17 19.96
C CYS A 61 25.04 26.11 21.04
N SER A 62 25.79 25.01 21.12
CA SER A 62 26.85 24.75 22.12
C SER A 62 26.41 24.77 23.58
N HIS A 63 25.12 24.95 23.88
CA HIS A 63 24.55 24.86 25.23
C HIS A 63 24.27 23.41 25.64
N ALA A 64 24.22 23.15 26.95
CA ALA A 64 24.10 21.79 27.48
C ALA A 64 22.73 21.17 27.18
N LEU A 65 22.66 19.83 27.17
CA LEU A 65 21.38 19.12 27.10
C LEU A 65 20.45 19.54 28.25
N ALA A 66 21.00 19.78 29.46
CA ALA A 66 20.27 20.32 30.61
C ALA A 66 19.43 21.56 30.27
N ASP A 67 19.99 22.50 29.49
CA ASP A 67 19.29 23.75 29.11
C ASP A 67 18.11 23.51 28.15
N HIS A 68 18.09 22.37 27.47
CA HIS A 68 17.01 21.97 26.57
C HIS A 68 15.91 21.21 27.31
N VAL A 69 16.24 20.51 28.40
CA VAL A 69 15.30 19.64 29.13
C VAL A 69 14.96 20.14 30.54
N SER A 70 15.47 21.29 30.96
CA SER A 70 15.23 21.90 32.28
C SER A 70 13.75 21.99 32.63
N HIS A 71 12.92 22.35 31.65
CA HIS A 71 11.47 22.43 31.79
C HIS A 71 10.75 21.08 31.98
N LEU A 72 11.44 19.96 31.75
CA LEU A 72 10.93 18.59 31.92
C LEU A 72 11.40 17.96 33.24
N GLU A 73 12.27 18.61 34.00
CA GLU A 73 12.86 18.06 35.22
C GLU A 73 11.81 17.77 36.29
N ASN A 74 10.83 18.65 36.46
CA ASN A 74 9.76 18.54 37.47
C ASN A 74 8.42 18.02 36.91
N VAL A 75 8.41 17.51 35.68
CA VAL A 75 7.20 17.04 35.00
C VAL A 75 6.90 15.59 35.40
N SER A 76 5.61 15.26 35.53
CA SER A 76 5.15 13.92 35.87
C SER A 76 5.59 12.87 34.84
N GLU A 77 5.79 11.63 35.27
CA GLU A 77 6.16 10.53 34.36
C GLU A 77 5.08 10.27 33.30
N GLU A 78 3.80 10.51 33.62
CA GLU A 78 2.69 10.38 32.67
C GLU A 78 2.83 11.37 31.51
N GLU A 79 3.16 12.62 31.82
CA GLU A 79 3.33 13.67 30.82
C GLU A 79 4.59 13.44 29.97
N ILE A 80 5.69 12.99 30.58
CA ILE A 80 6.87 12.53 29.83
C ILE A 80 6.50 11.38 28.88
N ASN A 81 5.72 10.41 29.34
CA ASN A 81 5.27 9.28 28.52
C ASN A 81 4.30 9.70 27.40
N ARG A 82 3.51 10.77 27.60
CA ARG A 82 2.67 11.40 26.57
C ARG A 82 3.54 12.06 25.49
N LEU A 83 4.52 12.88 25.89
CA LEU A 83 5.46 13.53 24.96
C LEU A 83 6.28 12.49 24.17
N LEU A 84 6.75 11.42 24.83
CA LEU A 84 7.44 10.32 24.15
C LEU A 84 6.54 9.58 23.16
N GLY A 85 5.24 9.47 23.45
CA GLY A 85 4.24 8.98 22.50
C GLY A 85 4.22 9.81 21.23
N MET A 86 4.17 11.14 21.38
CA MET A 86 4.25 12.08 20.24
C MET A 86 5.58 11.97 19.49
N VAL A 87 6.72 11.80 20.16
CA VAL A 87 8.02 11.60 19.49
C VAL A 87 7.98 10.37 18.57
N VAL A 88 7.44 9.24 19.04
CA VAL A 88 7.32 8.05 18.20
C VAL A 88 6.37 8.28 17.03
N ASP A 89 5.29 9.04 17.22
CA ASP A 89 4.36 9.40 16.14
C ASP A 89 5.00 10.32 15.10
N VAL A 90 5.84 11.28 15.54
CA VAL A 90 6.65 12.12 14.66
C VAL A 90 7.63 11.27 13.85
N GLU A 91 8.31 10.29 14.46
CA GLU A 91 9.20 9.36 13.76
C GLU A 91 8.43 8.52 12.73
N ASN A 92 7.25 8.03 13.09
CA ASN A 92 6.40 7.24 12.19
C ASN A 92 5.90 8.09 11.01
N LEU A 93 5.37 9.29 11.27
CA LEU A 93 4.90 10.20 10.23
C LEU A 93 6.05 10.63 9.31
N PHE A 94 7.24 10.88 9.86
CA PHE A 94 8.42 11.22 9.05
C PHE A 94 8.76 10.09 8.06
N MET A 95 8.74 8.83 8.51
CA MET A 95 8.91 7.69 7.62
C MET A 95 7.78 7.58 6.58
N SER A 96 6.53 7.81 6.99
CA SER A 96 5.38 7.79 6.07
C SER A 96 5.49 8.88 5.00
N VAL A 97 5.90 10.10 5.34
CA VAL A 97 6.11 11.20 4.37
C VAL A 97 7.16 10.85 3.30
N HIS A 98 8.20 10.12 3.68
CA HIS A 98 9.25 9.69 2.75
C HIS A 98 8.84 8.51 1.86
N LYS A 99 7.95 7.64 2.34
CA LYS A 99 7.43 6.49 1.60
C LYS A 99 6.23 6.82 0.72
N GLU A 100 5.48 7.86 1.05
CA GLU A 100 4.25 8.21 0.35
C GLU A 100 4.52 8.82 -1.02
N GLU A 101 3.88 8.25 -2.04
CA GLU A 101 3.97 8.68 -3.44
C GLU A 101 2.90 9.72 -3.78
N ASP A 102 1.69 9.59 -3.21
CA ASP A 102 0.57 10.48 -3.49
C ASP A 102 0.79 11.87 -2.85
N THR A 103 0.71 12.91 -3.66
CA THR A 103 1.03 14.29 -3.25
C THR A 103 0.09 14.81 -2.18
N ASP A 104 -1.21 14.50 -2.28
CA ASP A 104 -2.22 15.00 -1.35
C ASP A 104 -2.04 14.34 0.02
N THR A 105 -1.86 13.02 0.04
CA THR A 105 -1.60 12.25 1.26
C THR A 105 -0.30 12.69 1.94
N LYS A 106 0.76 12.90 1.15
CA LYS A 106 2.06 13.38 1.64
C LYS A 106 1.97 14.77 2.29
N GLN A 107 1.21 15.69 1.71
CA GLN A 107 0.99 17.02 2.30
C GLN A 107 0.31 16.93 3.67
N VAL A 108 -0.69 16.05 3.81
CA VAL A 108 -1.37 15.84 5.09
C VAL A 108 -0.44 15.24 6.14
N TYR A 109 0.33 14.21 5.79
CA TYR A 109 1.30 13.63 6.72
C TYR A 109 2.37 14.64 7.13
N PHE A 110 2.82 15.49 6.20
CA PHE A 110 3.78 16.54 6.52
C PHE A 110 3.18 17.64 7.41
N TYR A 111 1.91 17.99 7.21
CA TYR A 111 1.18 18.89 8.11
C TYR A 111 1.09 18.30 9.53
N LEU A 112 0.66 17.04 9.68
CA LEU A 112 0.57 16.36 10.97
C LEU A 112 1.94 16.21 11.65
N PHE A 113 2.98 15.91 10.88
CA PHE A 113 4.36 15.90 11.36
C PHE A 113 4.77 17.26 11.96
N LYS A 114 4.48 18.37 11.26
CA LYS A 114 4.75 19.73 11.76
C LYS A 114 3.93 20.05 12.99
N LEU A 115 2.66 19.65 13.03
CA LEU A 115 1.75 19.85 14.16
C LEU A 115 2.30 19.16 15.42
N LEU A 116 2.56 17.86 15.36
CA LEU A 116 3.08 17.11 16.50
C LEU A 116 4.43 17.65 16.97
N ARG A 117 5.32 18.02 16.04
CA ARG A 117 6.61 18.64 16.38
C ARG A 117 6.43 19.98 17.12
N LYS A 118 5.48 20.81 16.70
CA LYS A 118 5.14 22.07 17.38
C LYS A 118 4.55 21.79 18.77
N CYS A 119 3.68 20.78 18.90
CA CYS A 119 3.08 20.39 20.17
C CYS A 119 4.11 19.85 21.17
N ILE A 120 5.12 19.09 20.73
CA ILE A 120 6.22 18.66 21.61
C ILE A 120 7.04 19.88 22.06
N LEU A 121 7.34 20.80 21.16
CA LEU A 121 8.11 22.02 21.46
C LEU A 121 7.38 22.92 22.48
N GLN A 122 6.06 22.98 22.40
CA GLN A 122 5.21 23.81 23.26
C GLN A 122 4.60 23.05 24.46
N MET A 123 4.84 21.74 24.56
CA MET A 123 4.16 20.82 25.50
C MET A 123 2.63 20.86 25.47
N SER A 124 2.01 21.20 24.33
CA SER A 124 0.55 21.26 24.18
C SER A 124 -0.05 19.94 23.67
N PRO A 125 -1.35 19.70 23.88
CA PRO A 125 -2.06 18.62 23.20
C PRO A 125 -2.22 18.96 21.70
N PRO A 126 -2.15 17.98 20.79
CA PRO A 126 -2.31 18.25 19.38
C PRO A 126 -3.78 18.45 19.02
N VAL A 127 -4.07 19.63 18.48
CA VAL A 127 -5.37 19.97 17.91
C VAL A 127 -5.16 20.29 16.44
N VAL A 128 -5.92 19.64 15.57
CA VAL A 128 -5.86 19.91 14.13
C VAL A 128 -6.50 21.26 13.87
N GLU A 129 -5.68 22.31 13.81
CA GLU A 129 -6.11 23.68 13.49
C GLU A 129 -6.20 23.85 11.97
N GLY A 130 -7.35 24.32 11.44
CA GLY A 130 -7.42 24.70 10.03
C GLY A 130 -8.82 24.98 9.47
N SER A 131 -8.83 25.48 8.23
CA SER A 131 -10.01 25.77 7.39
C SER A 131 -10.87 24.55 7.04
N LEU A 132 -10.46 23.35 7.46
CA LEU A 132 -11.15 22.09 7.21
C LEU A 132 -12.37 21.90 8.15
N GLY A 133 -12.50 22.72 9.20
CA GLY A 133 -13.53 22.55 10.23
C GLY A 133 -13.20 21.42 11.22
N SER A 134 -14.00 21.32 12.28
CA SER A 134 -13.90 20.29 13.31
C SER A 134 -15.04 19.27 13.18
N PRO A 135 -14.82 17.99 13.57
CA PRO A 135 -15.89 17.01 13.62
C PRO A 135 -16.95 17.38 14.66
N PRO A 136 -18.23 16.99 14.48
CA PRO A 136 -18.77 16.22 13.35
C PRO A 136 -19.00 17.07 12.09
N PHE A 137 -18.75 16.50 10.91
CA PHE A 137 -18.86 17.22 9.63
C PHE A 137 -20.26 17.19 9.02
N GLU A 138 -21.06 16.17 9.34
CA GLU A 138 -22.39 15.96 8.79
C GLU A 138 -23.27 15.22 9.79
N LYS A 139 -24.57 15.54 9.81
CA LYS A 139 -25.60 14.84 10.59
C LYS A 139 -26.83 14.64 9.69
N PRO A 140 -27.51 13.48 9.74
CA PRO A 140 -27.16 12.27 10.50
C PRO A 140 -25.83 11.65 10.04
N ASN A 141 -25.12 11.00 10.95
CA ASN A 141 -23.87 10.31 10.63
C ASN A 141 -24.16 8.95 9.95
N ILE A 142 -23.13 8.33 9.37
CA ILE A 142 -23.27 7.05 8.66
C ILE A 142 -23.81 5.96 9.60
N GLU A 143 -23.36 5.91 10.86
CA GLU A 143 -23.87 4.93 11.81
C GLU A 143 -25.39 5.07 12.00
N GLN A 144 -25.88 6.29 12.23
CA GLN A 144 -27.30 6.54 12.39
C GLN A 144 -28.08 6.22 11.12
N GLY A 145 -27.58 6.63 9.94
CA GLY A 145 -28.21 6.30 8.66
C GLY A 145 -28.31 4.79 8.42
N VAL A 146 -27.27 4.03 8.77
CA VAL A 146 -27.26 2.55 8.65
C VAL A 146 -28.19 1.90 9.69
N LEU A 147 -28.29 2.44 10.91
CA LEU A 147 -29.26 1.97 11.91
C LEU A 147 -30.71 2.23 11.46
N ASN A 148 -30.98 3.43 10.95
CA ASN A 148 -32.27 3.81 10.38
C ASN A 148 -32.63 2.89 9.19
N PHE A 149 -31.66 2.56 8.33
CA PHE A 149 -31.84 1.61 7.24
C PHE A 149 -32.27 0.22 7.72
N VAL A 150 -31.62 -0.31 8.74
CA VAL A 150 -31.97 -1.64 9.28
C VAL A 150 -33.39 -1.64 9.84
N GLN A 151 -33.78 -0.57 10.54
CA GLN A 151 -35.14 -0.42 11.05
C GLN A 151 -36.15 -0.24 9.90
N TYR A 152 -35.84 0.59 8.91
CA TYR A 152 -36.74 0.87 7.79
C TYR A 152 -37.03 -0.37 6.94
N LYS A 153 -36.00 -1.12 6.56
CA LYS A 153 -36.14 -2.26 5.63
C LYS A 153 -36.38 -3.61 6.29
N PHE A 154 -35.95 -3.81 7.54
CA PHE A 154 -35.95 -5.16 8.14
C PHE A 154 -36.79 -5.28 9.42
N SER A 155 -37.57 -4.26 9.81
CA SER A 155 -38.42 -4.34 11.00
C SER A 155 -39.50 -5.42 10.91
N HIS A 156 -39.98 -5.74 9.70
CA HIS A 156 -41.01 -6.75 9.45
C HIS A 156 -40.47 -8.20 9.50
N LEU A 157 -39.15 -8.39 9.51
CA LEU A 157 -38.54 -9.72 9.50
C LEU A 157 -38.61 -10.39 10.89
N PRO A 158 -38.58 -11.74 10.95
CA PRO A 158 -38.50 -12.46 12.21
C PRO A 158 -37.29 -12.03 13.07
N PRO A 159 -37.38 -12.11 14.42
CA PRO A 159 -36.33 -11.60 15.31
C PRO A 159 -34.92 -12.14 15.02
N LYS A 160 -34.81 -13.42 14.61
CA LYS A 160 -33.54 -14.06 14.25
C LYS A 160 -32.92 -13.44 12.98
N GLU A 161 -33.72 -13.19 11.95
CA GLU A 161 -33.24 -12.59 10.70
C GLU A 161 -32.95 -11.09 10.87
N ARG A 162 -33.75 -10.40 11.69
CA ARG A 162 -33.49 -9.00 12.05
C ARG A 162 -32.16 -8.85 12.80
N GLN A 163 -31.87 -9.74 13.74
CA GLN A 163 -30.59 -9.78 14.45
C GLN A 163 -29.42 -9.99 13.50
N THR A 164 -29.57 -10.93 12.56
CA THR A 164 -28.61 -11.17 11.49
C THR A 164 -28.33 -9.91 10.65
N MET A 165 -29.36 -9.17 10.22
CA MET A 165 -29.17 -7.92 9.47
C MET A 165 -28.48 -6.83 10.30
N TYR A 166 -28.77 -6.77 11.60
CA TYR A 166 -28.09 -5.89 12.54
C TYR A 166 -26.60 -6.25 12.70
N GLU A 167 -26.27 -7.54 12.77
CA GLU A 167 -24.88 -7.99 12.81
C GLU A 167 -24.13 -7.66 11.51
N LEU A 168 -24.77 -7.84 10.35
CA LEU A 168 -24.22 -7.45 9.06
C LEU A 168 -24.01 -5.92 8.97
N SER A 169 -24.91 -5.12 9.53
CA SER A 169 -24.77 -3.67 9.54
C SER A 169 -23.61 -3.21 10.44
N LYS A 170 -23.44 -3.82 11.62
CA LYS A 170 -22.28 -3.58 12.49
C LYS A 170 -20.97 -4.02 11.84
N MET A 171 -20.98 -5.15 11.12
CA MET A 171 -19.82 -5.58 10.34
C MET A 171 -19.48 -4.57 9.24
N PHE A 172 -20.47 -4.05 8.51
CA PHE A 172 -20.27 -3.03 7.48
C PHE A 172 -19.69 -1.72 8.05
N LEU A 173 -20.24 -1.23 9.17
CA LEU A 173 -19.74 -0.04 9.86
C LEU A 173 -18.30 -0.23 10.35
N LEU A 174 -17.99 -1.40 10.91
CA LEU A 174 -16.64 -1.75 11.31
C LEU A 174 -15.69 -1.75 10.10
N CYS A 175 -16.10 -2.31 8.97
CA CYS A 175 -15.32 -2.27 7.76
C CYS A 175 -15.03 -0.84 7.31
N LEU A 176 -16.03 0.05 7.30
CA LEU A 176 -15.85 1.46 6.92
C LEU A 176 -14.86 2.19 7.83
N ASN A 177 -14.88 1.93 9.14
CA ASN A 177 -13.97 2.59 10.08
C ASN A 177 -12.50 2.24 9.87
N TYR A 178 -12.19 1.05 9.34
CA TYR A 178 -10.82 0.62 9.04
C TYR A 178 -10.50 0.63 7.54
N TRP A 179 -11.43 1.07 6.70
CA TRP A 179 -11.24 1.08 5.25
C TRP A 179 -10.29 2.21 4.84
N LYS A 180 -9.33 1.91 3.96
CA LYS A 180 -8.49 2.94 3.34
C LYS A 180 -9.23 3.56 2.17
N LEU A 181 -9.56 4.85 2.26
CA LEU A 181 -10.21 5.59 1.17
C LEU A 181 -9.28 5.74 -0.04
N GLU A 182 -9.88 5.83 -1.23
CA GLU A 182 -9.17 6.15 -2.47
C GLU A 182 -8.53 7.53 -2.38
N THR A 183 -7.33 7.70 -2.95
CA THR A 183 -6.70 9.03 -2.98
C THR A 183 -7.48 9.97 -3.91
N PRO A 184 -7.41 11.30 -3.72
CA PRO A 184 -8.08 12.24 -4.63
C PRO A 184 -7.63 12.07 -6.09
N SER A 185 -6.38 11.64 -6.30
CA SER A 185 -5.84 11.28 -7.62
C SER A 185 -6.58 10.10 -8.26
N GLN A 186 -6.87 9.05 -7.48
CA GLN A 186 -7.64 7.88 -7.92
C GLN A 186 -9.12 8.24 -8.13
N PHE A 187 -9.72 9.01 -7.22
CA PHE A 187 -11.11 9.46 -7.35
C PHE A 187 -11.33 10.30 -8.61
N ARG A 188 -10.37 11.18 -8.96
CA ARG A 188 -10.41 11.98 -10.20
C ARG A 188 -10.47 11.14 -11.47
N GLN A 189 -9.92 9.92 -11.48
CA GLN A 189 -9.94 9.06 -12.68
C GLN A 189 -11.35 8.55 -13.02
N ARG A 190 -12.28 8.55 -12.07
CA ARG A 190 -13.64 8.00 -12.24
C ARG A 190 -14.78 9.00 -12.06
N SER A 191 -14.50 10.22 -11.59
CA SER A 191 -15.52 11.20 -11.19
C SER A 191 -15.39 12.52 -11.96
N GLN A 192 -16.46 13.31 -12.00
CA GLN A 192 -16.46 14.65 -12.60
C GLN A 192 -15.65 15.64 -11.74
N ASN A 193 -15.07 16.69 -12.36
CA ASN A 193 -14.09 17.58 -11.72
C ASN A 193 -14.62 18.34 -10.48
N ASP A 194 -15.91 18.71 -10.44
CA ASP A 194 -16.48 19.49 -9.34
C ASP A 194 -16.58 18.69 -8.02
N ASP A 195 -16.77 17.38 -8.11
CA ASP A 195 -16.81 16.49 -6.93
C ASP A 195 -15.41 16.25 -6.32
N VAL A 196 -14.35 16.44 -7.10
CA VAL A 196 -12.97 16.14 -6.68
C VAL A 196 -12.49 17.10 -5.61
N ALA A 197 -12.87 18.38 -5.68
CA ALA A 197 -12.49 19.38 -4.67
C ALA A 197 -13.15 19.07 -3.33
N THR A 198 -14.46 18.79 -3.34
CA THR A 198 -15.22 18.39 -2.15
C THR A 198 -14.70 17.09 -1.56
N TYR A 199 -14.43 16.10 -2.41
CA TYR A 199 -13.84 14.83 -1.98
C TYR A 199 -12.46 15.01 -1.37
N LYS A 200 -11.60 15.87 -1.95
CA LYS A 200 -10.27 16.16 -1.40
C LYS A 200 -10.32 16.74 0.00
N VAL A 201 -11.28 17.63 0.28
CA VAL A 201 -11.51 18.17 1.64
C VAL A 201 -11.92 17.04 2.58
N ASN A 202 -12.86 16.19 2.20
CA ASN A 202 -13.29 15.06 3.02
C ASN A 202 -12.20 14.00 3.23
N TYR A 203 -11.39 13.72 2.21
CA TYR A 203 -10.23 12.84 2.29
C TYR A 203 -9.20 13.38 3.29
N THR A 204 -8.95 14.69 3.24
CA THR A 204 -8.05 15.37 4.18
C THR A 204 -8.58 15.29 5.62
N ARG A 205 -9.88 15.56 5.83
CA ARG A 205 -10.55 15.39 7.12
C ARG A 205 -10.45 13.96 7.63
N TRP A 206 -10.70 12.97 6.78
CA TRP A 206 -10.63 11.55 7.12
C TRP A 206 -9.22 11.15 7.54
N LEU A 207 -8.18 11.58 6.83
CA LEU A 207 -6.79 11.32 7.23
C LEU A 207 -6.46 11.92 8.61
N CYS A 208 -6.79 13.20 8.82
CA CYS A 208 -6.44 13.90 10.06
C CYS A 208 -7.17 13.39 11.30
N TYR A 209 -8.47 13.08 11.19
CA TYR A 209 -9.33 12.79 12.35
C TYR A 209 -9.65 11.30 12.52
N CYS A 210 -9.54 10.49 11.47
CA CYS A 210 -9.93 9.07 11.52
C CYS A 210 -8.73 8.14 11.29
N HIS A 211 -8.08 8.21 10.12
CA HIS A 211 -7.11 7.20 9.69
C HIS A 211 -5.76 7.32 10.38
N VAL A 212 -5.14 8.50 10.37
CA VAL A 212 -3.82 8.68 11.00
C VAL A 212 -3.89 8.49 12.52
N PRO A 213 -4.92 8.99 13.25
CA PRO A 213 -5.06 8.73 14.68
C PRO A 213 -5.17 7.24 15.07
N GLN A 214 -5.54 6.33 14.14
CA GLN A 214 -5.50 4.89 14.41
C GLN A 214 -4.07 4.37 14.58
N SER A 215 -3.11 4.96 13.87
CA SER A 215 -1.68 4.60 13.97
C SER A 215 -0.93 5.52 14.94
N CYS A 216 -1.34 6.77 15.05
CA CYS A 216 -0.73 7.82 15.86
C CYS A 216 -1.69 8.26 16.97
N ASP A 217 -1.74 7.48 18.06
CA ASP A 217 -2.66 7.68 19.20
C ASP A 217 -2.51 9.02 19.95
N SER A 218 -1.47 9.83 19.66
CA SER A 218 -1.36 11.16 20.22
C SER A 218 -2.36 12.15 19.63
N LEU A 219 -2.85 11.91 18.41
CA LEU A 219 -3.86 12.72 17.76
C LEU A 219 -5.28 12.34 18.23
N PRO A 220 -6.22 13.29 18.31
CA PRO A 220 -7.62 12.98 18.61
C PRO A 220 -8.22 12.01 17.59
N ARG A 221 -8.68 10.84 18.07
CA ARG A 221 -9.28 9.80 17.23
C ARG A 221 -10.79 9.91 17.19
N TYR A 222 -11.33 9.94 15.99
CA TYR A 222 -12.76 9.83 15.72
C TYR A 222 -13.04 8.66 14.78
N GLU A 223 -14.26 8.12 14.85
CA GLU A 223 -14.71 7.07 13.94
C GLU A 223 -15.27 7.68 12.67
N THR A 224 -14.90 7.11 11.51
CA THR A 224 -15.36 7.59 10.19
C THR A 224 -16.88 7.58 10.12
N THR A 225 -17.52 6.54 10.64
CA THR A 225 -18.98 6.41 10.62
C THR A 225 -19.70 7.39 11.56
N HIS A 226 -18.98 8.01 12.50
CA HIS A 226 -19.56 8.92 13.49
C HIS A 226 -19.45 10.39 13.07
N VAL A 227 -18.38 10.76 12.37
CA VAL A 227 -18.11 12.17 11.99
C VAL A 227 -18.52 12.52 10.56
N PHE A 228 -18.69 11.52 9.69
CA PHE A 228 -19.18 11.70 8.33
C PHE A 228 -20.61 11.15 8.19
N GLY A 229 -21.34 11.66 7.19
CA GLY A 229 -22.70 11.27 6.88
C GLY A 229 -22.87 10.83 5.43
N ARG A 230 -24.04 11.14 4.87
CA ARG A 230 -24.49 10.72 3.54
C ARG A 230 -23.54 11.17 2.43
N SER A 231 -23.00 12.38 2.52
CA SER A 231 -22.21 12.99 1.45
C SER A 231 -20.90 12.23 1.17
N LEU A 232 -20.13 11.90 2.21
CA LEU A 232 -18.93 11.07 2.05
C LEU A 232 -19.29 9.66 1.57
N LEU A 233 -20.36 9.09 2.14
CA LEU A 233 -20.79 7.74 1.80
C LEU A 233 -21.13 7.63 0.31
N LYS A 234 -21.83 8.61 -0.27
CA LYS A 234 -22.07 8.69 -1.72
C LYS A 234 -20.79 8.66 -2.56
N SER A 235 -19.71 9.30 -2.11
CA SER A 235 -18.45 9.32 -2.86
C SER A 235 -17.74 7.96 -2.88
N ILE A 236 -17.78 7.21 -1.76
CA ILE A 236 -16.93 6.02 -1.56
C ILE A 236 -17.69 4.69 -1.70
N PHE A 237 -19.01 4.67 -1.52
CA PHE A 237 -19.76 3.44 -1.30
C PHE A 237 -19.64 2.43 -2.43
N THR A 238 -19.72 2.85 -3.69
CA THR A 238 -19.63 1.95 -4.85
C THR A 238 -18.29 1.21 -4.92
N VAL A 239 -17.19 1.88 -4.57
CA VAL A 239 -15.86 1.27 -4.52
C VAL A 239 -15.71 0.39 -3.29
N THR A 240 -16.12 0.87 -2.12
CA THR A 240 -16.13 0.08 -0.89
C THR A 240 -16.94 -1.20 -1.05
N ARG A 241 -18.12 -1.14 -1.68
CA ARG A 241 -18.99 -2.29 -1.98
C ARG A 241 -18.24 -3.32 -2.81
N ARG A 242 -17.63 -2.90 -3.93
CA ARG A 242 -16.86 -3.78 -4.82
C ARG A 242 -15.71 -4.45 -4.09
N GLN A 243 -14.92 -3.67 -3.36
CA GLN A 243 -13.74 -4.17 -2.66
C GLN A 243 -14.11 -5.06 -1.46
N LEU A 244 -15.21 -4.77 -0.75
CA LEU A 244 -15.72 -5.64 0.32
C LEU A 244 -16.15 -7.00 -0.22
N LEU A 245 -16.94 -7.04 -1.29
CA LEU A 245 -17.37 -8.28 -1.91
C LEU A 245 -16.18 -9.12 -2.41
N GLU A 246 -15.18 -8.47 -2.99
CA GLU A 246 -13.94 -9.14 -3.41
C GLU A 246 -13.16 -9.69 -2.21
N LYS A 247 -13.00 -8.90 -1.14
CA LYS A 247 -12.32 -9.34 0.08
C LYS A 247 -13.03 -10.54 0.72
N PHE A 248 -14.36 -10.51 0.81
CA PHE A 248 -15.12 -11.65 1.30
C PHE A 248 -15.02 -12.87 0.37
N ARG A 249 -14.91 -12.67 -0.95
CA ARG A 249 -14.68 -13.77 -1.90
C ARG A 249 -13.34 -14.46 -1.66
N VAL A 250 -12.29 -13.70 -1.36
CA VAL A 250 -10.94 -14.20 -1.05
C VAL A 250 -10.86 -14.82 0.34
N GLU A 251 -11.52 -14.24 1.34
CA GLU A 251 -11.45 -14.68 2.74
C GLU A 251 -12.53 -15.71 3.15
N LYS A 252 -13.43 -16.10 2.23
CA LYS A 252 -14.56 -17.00 2.51
C LYS A 252 -14.20 -18.32 3.20
N ASP A 253 -13.00 -18.86 2.92
CA ASP A 253 -12.56 -20.15 3.43
C ASP A 253 -11.98 -20.06 4.86
N LYS A 254 -11.73 -18.84 5.37
CA LYS A 254 -11.28 -18.58 6.75
C LYS A 254 -12.44 -18.34 7.72
N LEU A 255 -13.65 -18.16 7.19
CA LEU A 255 -14.85 -17.87 7.98
C LEU A 255 -15.51 -19.17 8.45
N VAL A 256 -16.08 -19.13 9.66
CA VAL A 256 -16.92 -20.21 10.19
C VAL A 256 -18.07 -20.49 9.21
N PRO A 257 -18.44 -21.76 8.95
CA PRO A 257 -19.41 -22.13 7.92
C PRO A 257 -20.76 -21.39 8.01
N GLU A 258 -21.26 -21.16 9.24
CA GLU A 258 -22.52 -20.43 9.48
C GLU A 258 -22.43 -18.97 9.02
N LYS A 259 -21.36 -18.26 9.39
CA LYS A 259 -21.12 -16.87 8.97
C LYS A 259 -20.79 -16.76 7.49
N ARG A 260 -20.11 -17.76 6.93
CA ARG A 260 -19.79 -17.84 5.50
C ARG A 260 -21.06 -17.88 4.65
N THR A 261 -21.98 -18.79 4.97
CA THR A 261 -23.26 -18.91 4.24
C THR A 261 -24.03 -17.60 4.34
N LEU A 262 -24.10 -17.02 5.53
CA LEU A 262 -24.79 -15.77 5.77
C LEU A 262 -24.24 -14.60 4.92
N ILE A 263 -22.93 -14.44 4.92
CA ILE A 263 -22.26 -13.35 4.19
C ILE A 263 -22.41 -13.57 2.68
N LEU A 264 -22.32 -14.80 2.18
CA LEU A 264 -22.46 -15.04 0.73
C LEU A 264 -23.88 -14.83 0.21
N THR A 265 -24.91 -15.13 1.01
CA THR A 265 -26.31 -15.05 0.55
C THR A 265 -26.99 -13.72 0.85
N HIS A 266 -26.79 -13.17 2.05
CA HIS A 266 -27.53 -11.99 2.51
C HIS A 266 -26.77 -10.68 2.32
N PHE A 267 -25.43 -10.69 2.43
CA PHE A 267 -24.64 -9.46 2.40
C PHE A 267 -24.66 -8.73 1.04
N PRO A 268 -24.59 -9.40 -0.14
CA PRO A 268 -24.70 -8.71 -1.42
C PRO A 268 -26.05 -8.00 -1.61
N LYS A 269 -27.13 -8.63 -1.13
CA LYS A 269 -28.49 -8.06 -1.14
C LYS A 269 -28.59 -6.88 -0.17
N PHE A 270 -28.04 -7.02 1.04
CA PHE A 270 -27.95 -5.94 2.02
C PHE A 270 -27.27 -4.70 1.43
N LEU A 271 -26.11 -4.88 0.80
CA LEU A 271 -25.37 -3.76 0.18
C LEU A 271 -26.13 -3.16 -1.01
N SER A 272 -26.87 -3.97 -1.78
CA SER A 272 -27.69 -3.45 -2.89
C SER A 272 -28.84 -2.58 -2.40
N MET A 273 -29.57 -3.04 -1.39
CA MET A 273 -30.66 -2.27 -0.79
C MET A 273 -30.15 -1.00 -0.10
N LEU A 274 -28.97 -1.05 0.53
CA LEU A 274 -28.35 0.13 1.11
C LEU A 274 -27.90 1.13 0.03
N GLU A 275 -27.45 0.66 -1.13
CA GLU A 275 -27.07 1.53 -2.26
C GLU A 275 -28.24 2.39 -2.74
N GLU A 276 -29.42 1.77 -2.89
CA GLU A 276 -30.64 2.47 -3.31
C GLU A 276 -31.00 3.61 -2.35
N GLU A 277 -30.86 3.40 -1.05
CA GLU A 277 -31.15 4.42 -0.04
C GLU A 277 -30.05 5.49 0.11
N ILE A 278 -28.80 5.16 -0.22
CA ILE A 278 -27.69 6.14 -0.24
C ILE A 278 -27.90 7.13 -1.39
N TYR A 279 -28.14 6.63 -2.60
CA TYR A 279 -28.25 7.46 -3.81
C TYR A 279 -29.66 7.99 -4.06
N GLY A 280 -30.71 7.33 -3.56
CA GLY A 280 -32.11 7.73 -3.76
C GLY A 280 -32.46 9.05 -3.09
N GLU A 281 -32.90 10.04 -3.86
CA GLU A 281 -33.19 11.39 -3.37
C GLU A 281 -34.30 11.41 -2.30
N ASN A 282 -35.27 10.50 -2.38
CA ASN A 282 -36.42 10.39 -1.49
C ASN A 282 -36.21 9.49 -0.26
N SER A 283 -34.97 9.14 0.08
CA SER A 283 -34.71 8.20 1.18
C SER A 283 -34.93 8.85 2.56
N PRO A 284 -35.83 8.31 3.41
CA PRO A 284 -36.16 8.89 4.71
C PRO A 284 -35.11 8.61 5.79
N ILE A 285 -34.15 7.69 5.55
CA ILE A 285 -33.20 7.23 6.58
C ILE A 285 -32.17 8.29 6.98
N TRP A 286 -32.03 9.35 6.17
CA TRP A 286 -31.09 10.44 6.36
C TRP A 286 -31.74 11.70 6.97
N GLU A 287 -33.02 11.62 7.33
CA GLU A 287 -33.71 12.68 8.06
C GLU A 287 -33.35 12.62 9.56
N ALA A 288 -33.19 13.79 10.19
CA ALA A 288 -32.83 13.88 11.60
C ALA A 288 -33.93 13.33 12.53
N ASP A 289 -35.19 13.44 12.10
CA ASP A 289 -36.39 13.04 12.87
C ASP A 289 -36.96 11.68 12.41
N PHE A 290 -36.12 10.80 11.87
CA PHE A 290 -36.57 9.50 11.37
C PHE A 290 -37.29 8.70 12.47
N THR A 291 -38.55 8.35 12.20
CA THR A 291 -39.37 7.47 13.03
C THR A 291 -39.99 6.38 12.15
N VAL A 292 -40.04 5.16 12.66
CA VAL A 292 -40.65 4.03 11.93
C VAL A 292 -42.17 4.15 12.02
N PRO A 293 -42.92 4.11 10.91
CA PRO A 293 -44.38 4.03 10.99
C PRO A 293 -44.75 2.76 11.75
N ALA A 294 -45.57 2.88 12.80
CA ALA A 294 -46.10 1.71 13.49
C ALA A 294 -46.93 0.90 12.48
N THR A 295 -46.49 -0.32 12.16
CA THR A 295 -47.23 -1.26 11.32
C THR A 295 -48.61 -1.53 11.94
N GLU A 296 -49.66 -1.04 11.28
CA GLU A 296 -51.05 -1.37 11.58
C GLU A 296 -51.29 -2.88 11.46
N GLY A 297 -51.84 -3.47 12.52
CA GLY A 297 -52.11 -4.91 12.60
C GLY A 297 -52.93 -5.29 13.84
N ALA A 298 -54.21 -4.88 13.84
CA ALA A 298 -55.36 -5.44 14.57
C ALA A 298 -55.35 -5.52 16.11
N GLN A 299 -56.19 -4.71 16.78
CA GLN A 299 -57.50 -5.20 17.29
C GLN A 299 -58.41 -4.08 17.82
N LEU A 300 -59.69 -4.33 17.52
CA LEU A 300 -60.92 -3.63 17.85
C LEU A 300 -61.17 -3.60 19.37
N VAL A 301 -61.14 -2.44 20.04
CA VAL A 301 -61.88 -2.22 21.31
C VAL A 301 -62.40 -0.77 21.40
N SER A 302 -63.63 -0.70 21.85
CA SER A 302 -64.60 0.39 21.98
C SER A 302 -64.19 1.70 22.68
N ARG A 303 -64.83 2.78 22.20
CA ARG A 303 -64.97 4.13 22.81
C ARG A 303 -65.55 4.09 24.24
N PRO A 304 -65.31 5.13 25.06
CA PRO A 304 -66.33 6.18 25.26
C PRO A 304 -65.72 7.61 25.19
N ALA A 305 -66.30 8.59 24.45
CA ALA A 305 -67.20 9.69 24.90
C ALA A 305 -66.63 10.49 26.11
N ALA A 306 -66.51 11.82 26.18
CA ALA A 306 -67.10 13.02 25.53
C ALA A 306 -66.06 14.19 25.63
N VAL A 307 -66.16 15.42 25.11
CA VAL A 307 -67.21 16.47 25.15
C VAL A 307 -66.84 17.55 24.10
N SER A 308 -67.85 18.16 23.47
CA SER A 308 -67.80 19.30 22.53
C SER A 308 -67.36 20.63 23.15
N THR A 309 -66.84 21.58 22.36
CA THR A 309 -67.41 22.94 22.15
C THR A 309 -66.75 23.72 21.00
N VAL A 310 -67.55 23.93 19.96
CA VAL A 310 -67.72 25.05 18.99
C VAL A 310 -66.90 26.34 19.17
N ALA A 311 -66.37 26.88 18.05
CA ALA A 311 -66.64 28.26 17.56
C ALA A 311 -66.03 28.55 16.16
N VAL A 312 -66.89 28.93 15.21
CA VAL A 312 -66.59 29.66 13.95
C VAL A 312 -66.87 31.15 14.25
N PRO A 313 -66.27 32.15 13.55
CA PRO A 313 -66.97 32.70 12.38
C PRO A 313 -66.11 33.36 11.26
N THR A 314 -66.68 33.28 10.04
CA THR A 314 -66.85 34.34 9.00
C THR A 314 -65.69 34.97 8.20
N THR A 315 -65.85 34.90 6.87
CA THR A 315 -65.40 35.85 5.82
C THR A 315 -66.12 37.21 5.90
N PRO A 316 -65.58 38.30 5.29
CA PRO A 316 -66.12 38.74 3.99
C PRO A 316 -65.10 39.37 3.01
N LEU A 317 -65.62 39.64 1.80
CA LEU A 317 -65.04 40.22 0.58
C LEU A 317 -64.46 41.64 0.68
N PHE A 318 -63.77 42.05 -0.40
CA PHE A 318 -63.61 43.38 -1.09
C PHE A 318 -62.12 43.62 -1.43
N SER A 319 -61.66 44.21 -2.54
CA SER A 319 -62.18 44.54 -3.88
C SER A 319 -61.05 45.25 -4.66
N LYS A 320 -61.06 45.10 -6.00
CA LYS A 320 -60.63 46.07 -7.04
C LYS A 320 -59.31 46.85 -6.87
N LYS A 321 -58.44 46.76 -7.89
CA LYS A 321 -58.37 47.80 -8.95
C LYS A 321 -57.51 47.37 -10.13
N LEU A 322 -58.19 47.37 -11.28
CA LEU A 322 -57.68 47.54 -12.63
C LEU A 322 -56.77 48.78 -12.78
N SER A 323 -55.75 48.69 -13.62
CA SER A 323 -55.75 49.30 -14.97
C SER A 323 -54.56 48.73 -15.74
N ASN A 324 -54.78 48.00 -16.86
CA ASN A 324 -54.98 48.54 -18.22
C ASN A 324 -53.83 49.47 -18.62
N SER A 325 -53.19 49.32 -19.78
CA SER A 325 -53.73 48.95 -21.08
C SER A 325 -52.53 48.59 -21.99
N SER A 326 -52.53 47.44 -22.66
CA SER A 326 -52.98 47.26 -24.06
C SER A 326 -51.93 47.80 -25.05
N SER A 327 -51.69 47.30 -26.25
CA SER A 327 -52.38 46.46 -27.24
C SER A 327 -51.48 46.64 -28.50
N ALA A 328 -51.48 45.90 -29.59
CA ALA A 328 -52.16 44.73 -30.15
C ALA A 328 -51.38 44.41 -31.45
N ALA A 329 -51.38 43.15 -31.89
CA ALA A 329 -51.93 42.66 -33.19
C ALA A 329 -51.27 43.25 -34.47
N SER A 330 -51.02 42.51 -35.55
CA SER A 330 -51.78 41.45 -36.23
C SER A 330 -50.91 40.89 -37.40
N MET A 331 -50.94 39.57 -37.71
CA MET A 331 -51.52 38.91 -38.93
C MET A 331 -50.92 39.42 -40.27
N ASP A 332 -50.53 38.66 -41.31
CA ASP A 332 -50.88 37.31 -41.79
C ASP A 332 -49.94 36.86 -42.96
N ALA A 333 -49.94 35.55 -43.24
CA ALA A 333 -49.72 34.76 -44.48
C ALA A 333 -48.67 35.12 -45.58
N SER A 334 -47.80 34.15 -45.95
CA SER A 334 -47.84 33.33 -47.21
C SER A 334 -46.51 32.59 -47.55
N THR A 335 -46.64 31.35 -48.05
CA THR A 335 -45.68 30.32 -48.57
C THR A 335 -44.86 30.75 -49.81
N PRO A 336 -43.86 30.01 -50.40
CA PRO A 336 -43.49 28.56 -50.29
C PRO A 336 -41.95 28.22 -50.27
N GLU A 337 -41.63 26.91 -50.30
CA GLU A 337 -40.34 26.18 -50.52
C GLU A 337 -39.37 26.77 -51.59
N PRO A 338 -38.02 26.47 -51.58
CA PRO A 338 -37.47 25.12 -51.89
C PRO A 338 -36.06 24.73 -51.31
N LEU A 339 -35.70 23.43 -51.41
CA LEU A 339 -34.31 22.87 -51.47
C LEU A 339 -33.73 23.01 -52.91
N PRO A 340 -32.51 22.55 -53.34
CA PRO A 340 -31.23 22.16 -52.72
C PRO A 340 -29.97 22.77 -53.44
N GLY A 341 -28.73 22.39 -53.06
CA GLY A 341 -27.50 22.59 -53.86
C GLY A 341 -26.22 22.66 -53.01
N ASP A 342 -25.47 21.59 -52.67
CA ASP A 342 -24.78 20.53 -53.42
C ASP A 342 -23.27 20.82 -53.68
N LYS A 343 -22.46 19.76 -53.50
CA LYS A 343 -21.05 19.54 -53.90
C LYS A 343 -19.97 20.05 -52.92
N ARG A 344 -19.05 19.24 -52.40
CA ARG A 344 -18.36 18.10 -53.05
C ARG A 344 -17.61 17.19 -52.03
N LYS A 345 -18.00 15.91 -52.04
CA LYS A 345 -17.21 14.63 -52.00
C LYS A 345 -16.28 14.24 -50.81
N LEU A 346 -16.79 13.23 -50.07
CA LEU A 346 -16.20 11.96 -49.55
C LEU A 346 -15.05 11.32 -50.40
N PRO A 347 -14.27 10.28 -49.96
CA PRO A 347 -14.70 9.20 -49.03
C PRO A 347 -13.65 8.58 -48.06
N GLU A 348 -14.18 7.68 -47.24
CA GLU A 348 -13.53 6.68 -46.38
C GLU A 348 -12.64 5.67 -47.13
N SER A 349 -11.66 5.15 -46.37
CA SER A 349 -11.15 3.77 -46.30
C SER A 349 -10.94 2.94 -47.58
N LEU A 350 -9.69 2.50 -47.82
CA LEU A 350 -9.21 1.12 -47.60
C LEU A 350 -7.83 0.89 -48.27
N THR A 351 -6.98 0.14 -47.56
CA THR A 351 -6.00 -0.88 -48.01
C THR A 351 -4.52 -0.68 -47.66
N LEU A 352 -3.94 -1.83 -47.27
CA LEU A 352 -2.52 -2.12 -47.08
C LEU A 352 -1.74 -1.80 -48.35
N GLU A 353 -0.65 -1.02 -48.25
CA GLU A 353 0.56 -1.00 -49.11
C GLU A 353 1.33 0.32 -48.93
N ASP A 354 1.84 0.65 -47.72
CA ASP A 354 2.74 1.82 -47.56
C ASP A 354 3.87 1.58 -46.54
N ALA A 355 4.33 0.32 -46.46
CA ALA A 355 5.65 0.02 -45.94
C ALA A 355 6.66 0.16 -47.10
N LYS A 356 7.28 1.34 -47.27
CA LYS A 356 8.71 1.52 -47.62
C LYS A 356 9.08 2.95 -48.07
N ARG A 357 10.16 3.44 -47.43
CA ARG A 357 11.19 4.40 -47.89
C ARG A 357 10.93 5.90 -47.76
N ILE A 358 11.61 6.50 -46.78
CA ILE A 358 12.42 7.72 -47.02
C ILE A 358 13.85 7.51 -46.46
N ARG A 359 14.74 7.13 -47.39
CA ARG A 359 16.19 7.40 -47.59
C ARG A 359 17.17 7.57 -46.40
N VAL A 360 18.18 6.70 -46.38
CA VAL A 360 19.54 6.93 -45.83
C VAL A 360 20.53 6.89 -47.01
N MET A 361 21.42 7.87 -47.14
CA MET A 361 22.51 7.90 -48.13
C MET A 361 23.81 7.34 -47.55
N GLY A 362 24.57 6.59 -48.36
CA GLY A 362 26.01 6.34 -48.20
C GLY A 362 26.41 4.87 -48.30
N ASP A 363 26.84 4.42 -49.49
CA ASP A 363 27.37 3.07 -49.74
C ASP A 363 28.82 2.93 -49.20
N ILE A 364 29.12 1.79 -48.58
CA ILE A 364 30.45 1.44 -48.04
C ILE A 364 31.30 0.79 -49.16
N PRO A 365 32.58 1.18 -49.36
CA PRO A 365 33.41 0.66 -50.46
C PRO A 365 33.69 -0.86 -50.38
N MET A 366 33.67 -1.53 -51.54
CA MET A 366 33.87 -2.99 -51.68
C MET A 366 35.25 -3.48 -51.24
N GLU A 367 36.26 -2.61 -51.19
CA GLU A 367 37.60 -2.96 -50.68
C GLU A 367 37.58 -3.31 -49.19
N LEU A 368 36.81 -2.55 -48.39
CA LEU A 368 36.67 -2.81 -46.96
C LEU A 368 35.92 -4.12 -46.69
N VAL A 369 34.98 -4.48 -47.58
CA VAL A 369 34.26 -5.76 -47.50
C VAL A 369 35.19 -6.93 -47.80
N ASN A 370 36.07 -6.80 -48.80
CA ASN A 370 37.05 -7.84 -49.13
C ASN A 370 38.14 -7.99 -48.07
N GLU A 371 38.57 -6.92 -47.43
CA GLU A 371 39.53 -6.96 -46.31
C GLU A 371 38.93 -7.65 -45.07
N VAL A 372 37.66 -7.39 -44.77
CA VAL A 372 36.91 -8.10 -43.72
C VAL A 372 36.66 -9.57 -44.07
N MET A 373 36.46 -9.89 -45.35
CA MET A 373 36.23 -11.26 -45.78
C MET A 373 37.51 -12.11 -45.75
N LEU A 374 38.68 -11.51 -46.00
CA LEU A 374 39.98 -12.18 -45.89
C LEU A 374 40.37 -12.49 -44.44
N THR A 375 40.02 -11.61 -43.49
CA THR A 375 40.25 -11.83 -42.04
C THR A 375 39.36 -12.90 -41.42
N ILE A 376 38.30 -13.34 -42.09
CA ILE A 376 37.40 -14.40 -41.62
C ILE A 376 37.93 -15.82 -41.96
N THR A 377 38.88 -15.93 -42.89
CA THR A 377 39.33 -17.23 -43.42
C THR A 377 40.59 -17.81 -42.78
N ASP A 378 41.24 -17.11 -41.84
CA ASP A 378 42.42 -17.62 -41.12
C ASP A 378 42.10 -17.93 -39.64
N PRO A 379 42.07 -19.21 -39.21
CA PRO A 379 41.77 -19.60 -37.83
C PRO A 379 42.76 -19.07 -36.78
N ALA A 380 43.97 -18.65 -37.18
CA ALA A 380 45.00 -18.14 -36.25
C ALA A 380 44.94 -16.62 -36.05
N ALA A 381 44.23 -15.87 -36.90
CA ALA A 381 44.10 -14.41 -36.83
C ALA A 381 42.79 -13.93 -36.17
N MET A 382 41.91 -14.84 -35.75
CA MET A 382 40.67 -14.57 -35.00
C MET A 382 40.91 -14.37 -33.50
N LEU A 383 41.94 -13.59 -33.13
CA LEU A 383 42.02 -12.99 -31.80
C LEU A 383 41.28 -11.65 -31.90
N GLY A 384 40.14 -11.56 -31.23
CA GLY A 384 39.28 -10.37 -31.22
C GLY A 384 40.03 -9.09 -30.81
N PRO A 385 39.43 -7.91 -31.03
CA PRO A 385 40.11 -6.63 -30.89
C PRO A 385 40.81 -6.50 -29.53
N GLU A 386 42.11 -6.23 -29.63
CA GLU A 386 43.09 -5.87 -28.61
C GLU A 386 42.51 -5.52 -27.23
N THR A 387 42.99 -6.26 -26.23
CA THR A 387 42.61 -6.31 -24.82
C THR A 387 42.84 -5.04 -23.99
N SER A 388 42.83 -3.84 -24.58
CA SER A 388 43.14 -2.60 -23.85
C SER A 388 41.98 -1.61 -23.71
N LEU A 389 40.80 -1.87 -24.31
CA LEU A 389 39.62 -0.97 -24.20
C LEU A 389 38.32 -1.65 -23.73
N LEU A 390 38.34 -2.93 -23.39
CA LEU A 390 37.21 -3.66 -22.78
C LEU A 390 37.38 -3.93 -21.27
N SER A 391 38.32 -3.26 -20.61
CA SER A 391 38.65 -3.47 -19.18
C SER A 391 37.65 -2.89 -18.17
N ALA A 392 36.44 -2.45 -18.57
CA ALA A 392 35.43 -1.94 -17.63
C ALA A 392 34.41 -3.00 -17.18
N ASN A 393 34.34 -4.16 -17.85
CA ASN A 393 33.42 -5.26 -17.54
C ASN A 393 34.13 -6.63 -17.53
N ALA A 394 35.40 -6.70 -17.10
CA ALA A 394 36.02 -7.99 -16.79
C ALA A 394 35.08 -8.80 -15.88
N ALA A 395 34.78 -10.03 -16.30
CA ALA A 395 33.65 -10.87 -15.89
C ALA A 395 33.20 -10.65 -14.44
N ARG A 396 31.97 -10.15 -14.25
CA ARG A 396 31.44 -9.75 -12.94
C ARG A 396 31.38 -10.89 -11.90
N ASP A 397 31.58 -12.14 -12.32
CA ASP A 397 31.62 -13.33 -11.46
C ASP A 397 33.05 -13.79 -11.09
N GLU A 398 34.08 -13.22 -11.71
CA GLU A 398 35.47 -13.67 -11.53
C GLU A 398 35.97 -13.45 -10.10
N THR A 399 35.54 -12.34 -9.47
CA THR A 399 35.82 -12.04 -8.07
C THR A 399 35.21 -13.07 -7.12
N ALA A 400 33.96 -13.49 -7.36
CA ALA A 400 33.30 -14.50 -6.53
C ALA A 400 33.96 -15.87 -6.70
N ARG A 401 34.30 -16.27 -7.94
CA ARG A 401 35.06 -17.50 -8.21
C ARG A 401 36.43 -17.53 -7.56
N LEU A 402 37.15 -16.41 -7.58
CA LEU A 402 38.45 -16.29 -6.92
C LEU A 402 38.30 -16.43 -5.41
N GLU A 403 37.26 -15.84 -4.81
CA GLU A 403 36.98 -16.00 -3.39
C GLU A 403 36.59 -17.44 -3.03
N GLU A 404 35.85 -18.15 -3.89
CA GLU A 404 35.52 -19.57 -3.69
C GLU A 404 36.77 -20.45 -3.77
N ARG A 405 37.62 -20.26 -4.79
CA ARG A 405 38.89 -20.99 -4.93
C ARG A 405 39.85 -20.75 -3.76
N ARG A 406 39.77 -19.58 -3.11
CA ARG A 406 40.54 -19.24 -1.91
C ARG A 406 39.90 -19.75 -0.61
N GLY A 407 38.70 -20.33 -0.68
CA GLY A 407 37.96 -20.83 0.49
C GLY A 407 37.37 -19.73 1.38
N ILE A 408 37.22 -18.51 0.86
CA ILE A 408 36.63 -17.38 1.59
C ILE A 408 35.10 -17.49 1.63
N ILE A 409 34.52 -17.98 0.53
CA ILE A 409 33.08 -18.23 0.40
C ILE A 409 32.79 -19.72 0.22
N GLU A 410 31.65 -20.15 0.73
CA GLU A 410 31.16 -21.52 0.64
C GLU A 410 29.67 -21.56 0.28
N PHE A 411 29.28 -22.58 -0.48
CA PHE A 411 27.89 -22.84 -0.88
C PHE A 411 27.37 -24.12 -0.23
N HIS A 412 26.25 -24.02 0.48
CA HIS A 412 25.64 -25.15 1.17
C HIS A 412 24.15 -25.24 0.86
N VAL A 413 23.69 -26.37 0.33
CA VAL A 413 22.25 -26.65 0.20
C VAL A 413 21.75 -27.17 1.54
N ILE A 414 20.94 -26.37 2.22
CA ILE A 414 20.40 -26.69 3.55
C ILE A 414 18.87 -26.78 3.51
N GLY A 415 18.31 -27.61 4.39
CA GLY A 415 16.87 -27.76 4.55
C GLY A 415 16.54 -28.17 5.98
N ASN A 416 15.37 -27.78 6.46
CA ASN A 416 14.93 -28.18 7.78
C ASN A 416 14.51 -29.66 7.76
N SER A 417 15.20 -30.51 8.52
CA SER A 417 14.88 -31.94 8.63
C SER A 417 14.34 -32.24 10.02
N LEU A 418 13.07 -32.64 10.10
CA LEU A 418 12.40 -32.98 11.36
C LEU A 418 12.88 -34.30 11.99
N SER A 419 13.68 -35.10 11.27
CA SER A 419 14.07 -36.47 11.62
C SER A 419 15.48 -36.58 12.24
N GLN A 420 16.38 -35.63 11.99
CA GLN A 420 17.75 -35.66 12.50
C GLN A 420 17.93 -34.72 13.70
N LYS A 421 18.76 -35.13 14.68
CA LYS A 421 19.25 -34.24 15.75
C LYS A 421 19.85 -32.99 15.09
N SER A 422 19.19 -31.85 15.25
CA SER A 422 19.47 -30.64 14.48
C SER A 422 20.91 -30.18 14.66
N ASN A 423 21.65 -30.15 13.55
CA ASN A 423 23.01 -29.60 13.54
C ASN A 423 22.90 -28.10 13.82
N LYS A 424 23.39 -27.65 14.99
CA LYS A 424 23.27 -26.26 15.45
C LYS A 424 23.76 -25.25 14.40
N LYS A 425 24.76 -25.61 13.59
CA LYS A 425 25.26 -24.77 12.48
C LYS A 425 24.21 -24.53 11.39
N ILE A 426 23.49 -25.58 10.97
CA ILE A 426 22.46 -25.48 9.91
C ILE A 426 21.32 -24.57 10.38
N LEU A 427 20.90 -24.72 11.63
CA LEU A 427 19.86 -23.87 12.20
C LEU A 427 20.29 -22.40 12.25
N MET A 428 21.54 -22.13 12.66
CA MET A 428 22.11 -20.79 12.66
C MET A 428 22.13 -20.18 11.24
N TRP A 429 22.46 -20.97 10.21
CA TRP A 429 22.43 -20.51 8.83
C TRP A 429 21.02 -20.25 8.31
N LEU A 430 20.03 -21.09 8.65
CA LEU A 430 18.63 -20.86 8.32
C LEU A 430 18.09 -19.58 8.96
N VAL A 431 18.43 -19.32 10.24
CA VAL A 431 18.07 -18.06 10.92
C VAL A 431 18.77 -16.86 10.25
N GLY A 432 20.04 -17.00 9.86
CA GLY A 432 20.77 -15.99 9.11
C GLY A 432 20.09 -15.65 7.78
N LEU A 433 19.72 -16.68 7.00
CA LEU A 433 19.01 -16.53 5.73
C LEU A 433 17.64 -15.89 5.90
N GLN A 434 16.90 -16.28 6.94
CA GLN A 434 15.61 -15.68 7.28
C GLN A 434 15.73 -14.17 7.53
N ASN A 435 16.78 -13.74 8.24
CA ASN A 435 17.04 -12.31 8.43
C ASN A 435 17.42 -11.60 7.13
N VAL A 436 18.28 -12.21 6.29
CA VAL A 436 18.64 -11.65 4.98
C VAL A 436 17.39 -11.45 4.11
N PHE A 437 16.55 -12.48 3.97
CA PHE A 437 15.30 -12.37 3.22
C PHE A 437 14.35 -11.33 3.81
N SER A 438 14.19 -11.30 5.14
CA SER A 438 13.31 -10.32 5.80
C SER A 438 13.74 -8.87 5.59
N HIS A 439 15.05 -8.62 5.47
CA HIS A 439 15.57 -7.28 5.21
C HIS A 439 15.55 -6.91 3.73
N GLN A 440 15.85 -7.85 2.84
CA GLN A 440 15.94 -7.60 1.40
C GLN A 440 14.59 -7.64 0.68
N LEU A 441 13.59 -8.34 1.24
CA LEU A 441 12.25 -8.50 0.68
C LEU A 441 11.20 -7.88 1.63
N PRO A 442 11.13 -6.54 1.75
CA PRO A 442 10.23 -5.87 2.71
C PRO A 442 8.74 -6.05 2.38
N ARG A 443 8.40 -6.37 1.13
CA ARG A 443 7.04 -6.70 0.70
C ARG A 443 6.57 -8.08 1.19
N MET A 444 7.50 -8.93 1.65
CA MET A 444 7.21 -10.27 2.15
C MET A 444 7.14 -10.26 3.69
N PRO A 445 6.00 -10.66 4.31
CA PRO A 445 5.87 -10.71 5.77
C PRO A 445 6.91 -11.64 6.41
N LYS A 446 7.46 -11.24 7.56
CA LYS A 446 8.50 -12.01 8.26
C LYS A 446 8.00 -13.40 8.66
N GLU A 447 6.74 -13.50 9.08
CA GLU A 447 6.09 -14.77 9.43
C GLU A 447 5.99 -15.70 8.22
N TYR A 448 5.71 -15.14 7.04
CA TYR A 448 5.62 -15.89 5.79
C TYR A 448 6.97 -16.44 5.36
N ILE A 449 8.01 -15.60 5.38
CA ILE A 449 9.40 -16.00 5.09
C ILE A 449 9.84 -17.11 6.04
N THR A 450 9.62 -16.92 7.34
CA THR A 450 9.98 -17.90 8.37
C THR A 450 9.29 -19.23 8.12
N ARG A 451 7.98 -19.21 7.85
CA ARG A 451 7.24 -20.44 7.59
C ARG A 451 7.82 -21.25 6.42
N LEU A 452 8.27 -20.59 5.35
CA LEU A 452 8.79 -21.25 4.16
C LEU A 452 10.25 -21.68 4.29
N VAL A 453 11.11 -20.83 4.86
CA VAL A 453 12.53 -21.16 5.08
C VAL A 453 12.68 -22.37 6.01
N PHE A 454 11.79 -22.52 6.98
CA PHE A 454 11.77 -23.66 7.91
C PHE A 454 10.83 -24.80 7.49
N ASP A 455 10.16 -24.72 6.33
CA ASP A 455 9.33 -25.81 5.82
C ASP A 455 10.22 -26.94 5.27
N PRO A 456 10.07 -28.19 5.72
CA PRO A 456 10.84 -29.33 5.22
C PRO A 456 10.73 -29.59 3.71
N LYS A 457 9.67 -29.07 3.06
CA LYS A 457 9.48 -29.17 1.61
C LYS A 457 10.35 -28.20 0.82
N HIS A 458 10.92 -27.19 1.48
CA HIS A 458 11.78 -26.20 0.85
C HIS A 458 13.24 -26.48 1.20
N LYS A 459 14.12 -26.18 0.24
CA LYS A 459 15.56 -26.18 0.42
C LYS A 459 16.07 -24.78 0.15
N THR A 460 17.16 -24.41 0.81
CA THR A 460 17.80 -23.12 0.60
C THR A 460 19.26 -23.33 0.27
N LEU A 461 19.71 -22.80 -0.87
CA LEU A 461 21.13 -22.67 -1.18
C LEU A 461 21.65 -21.46 -0.41
N ALA A 462 22.53 -21.69 0.57
CA ALA A 462 23.13 -20.66 1.40
C ALA A 462 24.52 -20.28 0.87
N LEU A 463 24.78 -18.98 0.77
CA LEU A 463 26.11 -18.42 0.53
C LEU A 463 26.68 -17.90 1.85
N ILE A 464 27.81 -18.49 2.25
CA ILE A 464 28.49 -18.22 3.50
C ILE A 464 29.83 -17.58 3.19
N LYS A 465 30.16 -16.48 3.87
CA LYS A 465 31.46 -15.81 3.81
C LYS A 465 31.99 -15.63 5.22
N ASP A 466 33.21 -16.11 5.49
CA ASP A 466 33.84 -16.04 6.82
C ASP A 466 32.92 -16.55 7.96
N GLY A 467 32.17 -17.62 7.70
CA GLY A 467 31.22 -18.22 8.65
C GLY A 467 29.90 -17.47 8.85
N ARG A 468 29.65 -16.39 8.10
CA ARG A 468 28.40 -15.61 8.12
C ARG A 468 27.60 -15.78 6.84
N VAL A 469 26.28 -15.83 6.96
CA VAL A 469 25.38 -15.87 5.80
C VAL A 469 25.31 -14.49 5.15
N ILE A 470 25.63 -14.40 3.86
CA ILE A 470 25.57 -13.16 3.09
C ILE A 470 24.50 -13.20 1.98
N GLY A 471 23.96 -14.36 1.65
CA GLY A 471 22.90 -14.49 0.65
C GLY A 471 22.38 -15.90 0.52
N GLY A 472 21.29 -16.07 -0.23
CA GLY A 472 20.79 -17.39 -0.54
C GLY A 472 19.59 -17.41 -1.49
N ILE A 473 19.28 -18.60 -1.98
CA ILE A 473 18.09 -18.89 -2.79
C ILE A 473 17.27 -19.98 -2.11
N CYS A 474 16.05 -19.65 -1.70
CA CYS A 474 15.08 -20.62 -1.20
C CYS A 474 14.22 -21.11 -2.37
N PHE A 475 14.14 -22.43 -2.52
CA PHE A 475 13.46 -23.08 -3.64
C PHE A 475 12.72 -24.34 -3.20
N ARG A 476 11.75 -24.73 -4.02
CA ARG A 476 10.97 -25.96 -3.87
C ARG A 476 10.99 -26.77 -5.15
N MET A 477 11.49 -27.99 -5.04
CA MET A 477 11.60 -28.91 -6.18
C MET A 477 10.30 -29.68 -6.38
N PHE A 478 9.90 -29.85 -7.64
CA PHE A 478 8.78 -30.70 -8.06
C PHE A 478 9.29 -31.74 -9.07
N PRO A 479 9.95 -32.83 -8.62
CA PRO A 479 10.60 -33.79 -9.51
C PRO A 479 9.63 -34.46 -10.50
N THR A 480 8.42 -34.79 -10.06
CA THR A 480 7.39 -35.42 -10.91
C THR A 480 6.94 -34.49 -12.04
N GLN A 481 6.90 -33.19 -11.79
CA GLN A 481 6.51 -32.16 -12.74
C GLN A 481 7.73 -31.61 -13.51
N GLY A 482 8.96 -31.96 -13.13
CA GLY A 482 10.18 -31.54 -13.84
C GLY A 482 10.49 -30.04 -13.75
N PHE A 483 9.97 -29.32 -12.75
CA PHE A 483 10.31 -27.91 -12.51
C PHE A 483 10.66 -27.63 -11.05
N THR A 484 11.28 -26.48 -10.79
CA THR A 484 11.52 -25.95 -9.44
C THR A 484 10.98 -24.54 -9.33
N GLU A 485 10.29 -24.27 -8.22
CA GLU A 485 9.86 -22.93 -7.83
C GLU A 485 11.00 -22.24 -7.07
N ILE A 486 11.46 -21.09 -7.57
CA ILE A 486 12.31 -20.18 -6.80
C ILE A 486 11.39 -19.27 -6.00
N VAL A 487 11.48 -19.38 -4.67
CA VAL A 487 10.58 -18.70 -3.74
C VAL A 487 11.20 -17.40 -3.24
N PHE A 488 12.47 -17.44 -2.83
CA PHE A 488 13.21 -16.25 -2.41
C PHE A 488 14.61 -16.27 -3.02
N CYS A 489 15.10 -15.10 -3.44
CA CYS A 489 16.47 -14.92 -3.90
C CYS A 489 16.95 -13.56 -3.40
N ALA A 490 17.96 -13.54 -2.54
CA ALA A 490 18.49 -12.30 -2.00
C ALA A 490 19.95 -12.42 -1.58
N VAL A 491 20.67 -11.30 -1.70
CA VAL A 491 22.03 -11.09 -1.18
C VAL A 491 22.00 -9.83 -0.33
N THR A 492 22.75 -9.80 0.77
CA THR A 492 22.86 -8.61 1.64
C THR A 492 23.34 -7.39 0.86
N SER A 493 22.75 -6.22 1.11
CA SER A 493 23.04 -4.97 0.37
C SER A 493 24.52 -4.61 0.30
N ASN A 494 25.29 -4.88 1.35
CA ASN A 494 26.74 -4.60 1.41
C ASN A 494 27.57 -5.45 0.43
N GLU A 495 27.01 -6.57 -0.01
CA GLU A 495 27.64 -7.54 -0.91
C GLU A 495 26.95 -7.59 -2.28
N GLN A 496 25.93 -6.75 -2.53
CA GLN A 496 25.30 -6.65 -3.84
C GLN A 496 26.27 -6.04 -4.87
N VAL A 497 26.05 -6.32 -6.15
CA VAL A 497 26.87 -5.82 -7.29
C VAL A 497 28.27 -6.46 -7.40
N LYS A 498 28.73 -7.25 -6.42
CA LYS A 498 30.03 -7.97 -6.44
C LYS A 498 30.01 -9.33 -7.17
N GLY A 499 28.96 -9.64 -7.92
CA GLY A 499 28.85 -10.90 -8.68
C GLY A 499 28.19 -12.07 -7.95
N TYR A 500 28.12 -12.06 -6.61
CA TYR A 500 27.61 -13.20 -5.83
C TYR A 500 26.22 -13.70 -6.24
N GLY A 501 25.32 -12.82 -6.69
CA GLY A 501 24.00 -13.24 -7.16
C GLY A 501 24.08 -14.13 -8.41
N THR A 502 24.91 -13.74 -9.38
CA THR A 502 25.16 -14.56 -10.58
C THR A 502 25.81 -15.89 -10.19
N HIS A 503 26.82 -15.85 -9.30
CA HIS A 503 27.48 -17.05 -8.83
C HIS A 503 26.52 -18.04 -8.15
N LEU A 504 25.67 -17.53 -7.27
CA LEU A 504 24.65 -18.28 -6.55
C LEU A 504 23.63 -18.93 -7.49
N MET A 505 23.23 -18.23 -8.55
CA MET A 505 22.32 -18.77 -9.56
C MET A 505 23.01 -19.87 -10.40
N ASN A 506 24.28 -19.71 -10.74
CA ASN A 506 25.04 -20.72 -11.48
C ASN A 506 25.17 -22.02 -10.68
N HIS A 507 25.52 -21.93 -9.39
CA HIS A 507 25.53 -23.08 -8.48
C HIS A 507 24.16 -23.73 -8.34
N LEU A 508 23.09 -22.93 -8.31
CA LEU A 508 21.72 -23.45 -8.28
C LEU A 508 21.37 -24.24 -9.55
N LYS A 509 21.72 -23.72 -10.73
CA LYS A 509 21.48 -24.39 -12.02
C LYS A 509 22.20 -25.74 -12.08
N GLU A 510 23.47 -25.77 -11.72
CA GLU A 510 24.30 -26.98 -11.67
C GLU A 510 23.70 -28.04 -10.74
N TYR A 511 23.27 -27.64 -9.55
CA TYR A 511 22.60 -28.53 -8.60
C TYR A 511 21.33 -29.16 -9.19
N HIS A 512 20.50 -28.39 -9.91
CA HIS A 512 19.25 -28.90 -10.49
C HIS A 512 19.44 -29.78 -11.72
N ILE A 513 20.46 -29.49 -12.53
CA ILE A 513 20.86 -30.36 -13.66
C ILE A 513 21.26 -31.74 -13.15
N LYS A 514 22.03 -31.81 -12.05
CA LYS A 514 22.38 -33.09 -11.39
C LYS A 514 21.15 -33.86 -10.86
N HIS A 515 20.07 -33.15 -10.55
CA HIS A 515 18.79 -33.73 -10.12
C HIS A 515 17.78 -33.93 -11.25
N ASN A 516 18.20 -33.77 -12.52
CA ASN A 516 17.35 -33.92 -13.71
C ASN A 516 16.11 -33.01 -13.72
N ILE A 517 16.25 -31.77 -13.21
CA ILE A 517 15.21 -30.73 -13.28
C ILE A 517 15.71 -29.60 -14.19
N LEU A 518 14.98 -29.35 -15.27
CA LEU A 518 15.42 -28.44 -16.34
C LEU A 518 14.64 -27.12 -16.41
N TYR A 519 13.60 -26.95 -15.60
CA TYR A 519 12.77 -25.75 -15.65
C TYR A 519 12.74 -25.05 -14.29
N PHE A 520 13.00 -23.75 -14.29
CA PHE A 520 12.77 -22.87 -13.14
C PHE A 520 11.59 -21.95 -13.40
N LEU A 521 10.73 -21.84 -12.41
CA LEU A 521 9.63 -20.89 -12.37
C LEU A 521 9.79 -19.99 -11.16
N THR A 522 9.58 -18.70 -11.34
CA THR A 522 9.68 -17.71 -10.26
C THR A 522 8.68 -16.59 -10.49
N TYR A 523 8.15 -16.06 -9.39
CA TYR A 523 7.44 -14.79 -9.41
C TYR A 523 8.42 -13.69 -9.05
N ALA A 524 8.80 -12.89 -10.05
CA ALA A 524 9.77 -11.80 -9.88
C ALA A 524 9.05 -10.47 -9.60
N ASP A 525 9.48 -9.77 -8.55
CA ASP A 525 9.12 -8.37 -8.31
C ASP A 525 9.74 -7.47 -9.40
N GLU A 526 9.17 -6.30 -9.63
CA GLU A 526 9.55 -5.37 -10.71
C GLU A 526 11.03 -5.01 -10.68
N TYR A 527 11.60 -4.84 -9.48
CA TYR A 527 13.01 -4.54 -9.27
C TYR A 527 13.94 -5.73 -9.59
N ALA A 528 13.42 -6.97 -9.53
CA ALA A 528 14.19 -8.19 -9.75
C ALA A 528 14.10 -8.71 -11.19
N ILE A 529 13.12 -8.26 -11.99
CA ILE A 529 12.96 -8.69 -13.40
C ILE A 529 14.26 -8.50 -14.19
N GLY A 530 14.95 -7.37 -14.00
CA GLY A 530 16.22 -7.09 -14.69
C GLY A 530 17.34 -8.07 -14.32
N TYR A 531 17.37 -8.54 -13.08
CA TYR A 531 18.30 -9.59 -12.64
C TYR A 531 17.94 -10.94 -13.26
N PHE A 532 16.68 -11.37 -13.16
CA PHE A 532 16.25 -12.66 -13.70
C PHE A 532 16.42 -12.75 -15.22
N LYS A 533 16.14 -11.67 -15.97
CA LYS A 533 16.42 -11.61 -17.41
C LYS A 533 17.90 -11.87 -17.73
N LYS A 534 18.83 -11.28 -16.96
CA LYS A 534 20.27 -11.51 -17.12
C LYS A 534 20.69 -12.95 -16.78
N GLN A 535 19.92 -13.65 -15.94
CA GLN A 535 20.13 -15.05 -15.61
C GLN A 535 19.49 -16.03 -16.61
N GLY A 536 18.88 -15.54 -17.70
CA GLY A 536 18.24 -16.37 -18.72
C GLY A 536 16.76 -16.67 -18.46
N PHE A 537 16.09 -15.88 -17.63
CA PHE A 537 14.64 -16.00 -17.45
C PHE A 537 13.88 -15.16 -18.48
N SER A 538 12.81 -15.72 -19.03
CA SER A 538 11.87 -15.09 -19.94
C SER A 538 10.51 -14.88 -19.27
N LYS A 539 9.73 -13.91 -19.79
CA LYS A 539 8.31 -13.75 -19.44
C LYS A 539 7.40 -14.70 -20.25
N ASP A 540 7.92 -15.24 -21.35
CA ASP A 540 7.24 -16.22 -22.17
C ASP A 540 7.43 -17.61 -21.56
N ILE A 541 6.33 -18.20 -21.08
CA ILE A 541 6.33 -19.46 -20.33
C ILE A 541 6.05 -20.60 -21.31
N LYS A 542 7.07 -21.38 -21.65
CA LYS A 542 6.96 -22.53 -22.55
C LYS A 542 6.36 -23.75 -21.85
N VAL A 543 6.53 -23.87 -20.54
CA VAL A 543 5.96 -24.97 -19.77
C VAL A 543 4.42 -24.90 -19.79
N PRO A 544 3.71 -26.00 -20.13
CA PRO A 544 2.25 -26.01 -20.14
C PRO A 544 1.64 -25.64 -18.79
N LYS A 545 0.57 -24.82 -18.82
CA LYS A 545 -0.16 -24.38 -17.62
C LYS A 545 -0.58 -25.54 -16.70
N SER A 546 -0.96 -26.68 -17.26
CA SER A 546 -1.34 -27.88 -16.49
C SER A 546 -0.23 -28.45 -15.61
N ARG A 547 1.04 -28.16 -15.91
CA ARG A 547 2.19 -28.68 -15.17
C ARG A 547 2.51 -27.86 -13.92
N TYR A 548 2.22 -26.56 -13.91
CA TYR A 548 2.58 -25.66 -12.80
C TYR A 548 1.38 -25.04 -12.06
N LEU A 549 0.22 -24.88 -12.72
CA LEU A 549 -0.95 -24.26 -12.12
C LEU A 549 -1.45 -25.07 -10.92
N GLY A 550 -1.55 -24.43 -9.75
CA GLY A 550 -1.91 -25.06 -8.47
C GLY A 550 -0.73 -25.63 -7.66
N TYR A 551 0.49 -25.68 -8.24
CA TYR A 551 1.71 -26.09 -7.54
C TYR A 551 2.57 -24.91 -7.10
N ILE A 552 2.69 -23.90 -7.96
CA ILE A 552 3.37 -22.62 -7.66
C ILE A 552 2.40 -21.65 -6.99
N LYS A 553 2.91 -20.80 -6.11
CA LYS A 553 2.09 -19.77 -5.45
C LYS A 553 2.02 -18.49 -6.27
N ASP A 554 0.82 -17.94 -6.41
CA ASP A 554 0.62 -16.65 -7.08
C ASP A 554 0.90 -15.50 -6.12
N TYR A 555 1.76 -14.57 -6.54
CA TYR A 555 2.11 -13.36 -5.79
C TYR A 555 1.54 -12.13 -6.50
N GLU A 556 0.75 -11.34 -5.79
CA GLU A 556 0.17 -10.10 -6.30
C GLU A 556 1.27 -9.06 -6.55
N GLY A 557 1.27 -8.43 -7.72
CA GLY A 557 2.31 -7.47 -8.13
C GLY A 557 3.65 -8.10 -8.59
N ALA A 558 3.70 -9.42 -8.80
CA ALA A 558 4.87 -10.10 -9.34
C ALA A 558 4.61 -10.65 -10.75
N THR A 559 5.64 -10.69 -11.59
CA THR A 559 5.56 -11.29 -12.93
C THR A 559 6.10 -12.72 -12.89
N LEU A 560 5.31 -13.68 -13.38
CA LEU A 560 5.78 -15.05 -13.58
C LEU A 560 6.87 -15.07 -14.66
N MET A 561 8.01 -15.68 -14.37
CA MET A 561 9.13 -15.83 -15.28
C MET A 561 9.63 -17.28 -15.28
N GLU A 562 10.07 -17.75 -16.45
CA GLU A 562 10.58 -19.10 -16.68
C GLU A 562 12.04 -19.07 -17.14
N CYS A 563 12.85 -20.02 -16.64
CA CYS A 563 14.17 -20.30 -17.19
C CYS A 563 14.26 -21.79 -17.56
N GLU A 564 14.66 -22.05 -18.81
CA GLU A 564 14.95 -23.38 -19.33
C GLU A 564 16.46 -23.63 -19.23
N LEU A 565 16.84 -24.70 -18.55
CA LEU A 565 18.23 -25.10 -18.34
C LEU A 565 18.67 -26.06 -19.44
N ASN A 566 19.88 -25.84 -19.95
CA ASN A 566 20.50 -26.73 -20.91
C ASN A 566 21.50 -27.66 -20.18
N PRO A 567 21.27 -28.98 -20.16
CA PRO A 567 22.14 -29.93 -19.45
C PRO A 567 23.55 -30.05 -20.05
N ARG A 568 23.78 -29.51 -21.26
CA ARG A 568 25.10 -29.55 -21.93
C ARG A 568 26.02 -28.40 -21.53
N ILE A 569 25.54 -27.45 -20.73
CA ILE A 569 26.26 -26.24 -20.37
C ILE A 569 26.73 -26.34 -18.91
N PRO A 570 28.05 -26.26 -18.64
CA PRO A 570 28.57 -26.17 -17.27
C PRO A 570 28.40 -24.73 -16.74
N TYR A 571 27.31 -24.47 -16.02
CA TYR A 571 26.96 -23.11 -15.60
C TYR A 571 27.94 -22.49 -14.61
N THR A 572 28.67 -23.29 -13.84
CA THR A 572 29.71 -22.82 -12.92
C THR A 572 30.96 -22.29 -13.64
N GLU A 573 31.22 -22.77 -14.85
CA GLU A 573 32.39 -22.41 -15.68
C GLU A 573 32.11 -21.27 -16.68
N LEU A 574 30.84 -20.88 -16.84
CA LEU A 574 30.42 -19.79 -17.73
C LEU A 574 30.79 -18.40 -17.20
N SER A 575 31.84 -17.76 -17.71
CA SER A 575 32.08 -16.32 -17.54
C SER A 575 31.36 -15.52 -18.63
N HIS A 576 30.44 -14.63 -18.24
CA HIS A 576 29.83 -13.63 -19.13
C HIS A 576 30.57 -12.29 -19.09
#